data_AF-A0A1H4JMT3-F1
#
_entry.id   AF-A0A1H4JMT3-F1
#
_cell.length_a   1.000
_cell.length_b   1.000
_cell.length_c   1.000
_cell.angle_alpha   90.00
_cell.angle_beta   90.00
_cell.angle_gamma   90.00
#
_symmetry.space_group_name_H-M   'P 1'
#
loop_
_entity.id
_entity.type
_entity.pdbx_description
1 polymer ?
#
loop_
_entity_poly.entity_id
_entity_poly.type
_entity_poly.pdbx_seq_one_letter_code
_entity_poly.pdbx_strand_id
1 'polypeptide(L)'
;MIKFKHFLYILISGVTLYSCSNSNNTTVDDFDHEAQAIKDSDSIVKFLKNNYFNEERDSIMPIENGETTLFEDSRLLTKTVNEFDIDYTYYVFVQNEGTPNVDKGFPTVIDSILPVYRLRTLTNSTEVENEQDLINPQWFNQVNVIPGWRYPWVHFKNGNNVTNNGPITYENSGKGFFILPSGISYRNGGTLPNKILLYYIELYDFIKDTDHDRDNVPSFYEDVDGDGKPWNDDTDEDRTVDFLDIDDDNDTVFTRDEDANGDGDPRNDFSDPDNPTLPDYRNRNIRD
;
A
#
# COMPACT_ATOMS: atom_id res chain seq x y z
N MET A 1 44.79 78.89 -19.48
CA MET A 1 46.11 78.32 -19.14
C MET A 1 45.90 76.89 -18.68
N ILE A 2 46.40 75.93 -19.46
CA ILE A 2 46.33 74.48 -19.22
C ILE A 2 47.40 74.10 -18.19
N LYS A 3 47.09 73.17 -17.27
CA LYS A 3 48.04 72.14 -16.84
C LYS A 3 47.33 70.80 -16.61
N PHE A 4 47.59 69.88 -17.55
CA PHE A 4 47.36 68.43 -17.48
C PHE A 4 48.44 67.78 -16.59
N LYS A 5 48.10 66.79 -15.76
CA LYS A 5 48.93 65.56 -15.53
C LYS A 5 48.03 64.39 -15.09
N HIS A 6 48.25 63.25 -15.75
CA HIS A 6 47.51 61.98 -15.68
C HIS A 6 47.88 61.14 -14.44
N PHE A 7 46.98 60.29 -13.95
CA PHE A 7 47.22 58.92 -13.43
C PHE A 7 45.83 58.26 -13.21
N LEU A 8 45.36 57.41 -14.11
CA LEU A 8 45.44 55.93 -14.13
C LEU A 8 44.47 55.23 -13.15
N TYR A 9 43.44 54.61 -13.74
CA TYR A 9 42.64 53.42 -13.37
C TYR A 9 42.60 52.93 -11.91
N ILE A 10 41.38 52.69 -11.39
CA ILE A 10 41.01 51.45 -10.65
C ILE A 10 39.48 51.21 -10.78
N LEU A 11 39.17 50.15 -11.52
CA LEU A 11 38.12 49.15 -11.30
C LEU A 11 36.69 49.61 -10.93
N ILE A 12 35.82 49.71 -11.94
CA ILE A 12 34.38 49.47 -11.76
C ILE A 12 34.21 47.96 -11.55
N SER A 13 34.22 47.53 -10.29
CA SER A 13 33.81 46.19 -9.89
C SER A 13 32.29 46.14 -9.91
N GLY A 14 31.73 45.53 -10.96
CA GLY A 14 30.37 45.06 -10.94
C GLY A 14 30.23 43.91 -9.93
N VAL A 15 29.23 44.01 -9.06
CA VAL A 15 28.35 42.88 -8.75
C VAL A 15 26.96 43.49 -8.64
N THR A 16 26.23 43.45 -9.75
CA THR A 16 24.78 43.37 -9.73
C THR A 16 24.42 42.30 -8.69
N LEU A 17 23.64 42.66 -7.68
CA LEU A 17 23.02 41.68 -6.80
C LEU A 17 22.18 40.78 -7.70
N TYR A 18 22.77 39.63 -8.03
CA TYR A 18 22.12 38.48 -8.58
C TYR A 18 21.05 38.11 -7.55
N SER A 19 19.82 38.51 -7.83
CA SER A 19 18.65 37.85 -7.28
C SER A 19 18.80 36.40 -7.72
N CYS A 20 19.34 35.54 -6.85
CA CYS A 20 19.11 34.12 -6.96
C CYS A 20 17.59 33.96 -7.02
N SER A 21 17.07 33.71 -8.22
CA SER A 21 15.90 32.89 -8.36
C SER A 21 16.21 31.62 -7.60
N ASN A 22 15.70 31.47 -6.38
CA ASN A 22 15.49 30.15 -5.83
C ASN A 22 14.41 29.53 -6.71
N SER A 23 14.81 29.03 -7.87
CA SER A 23 14.14 27.94 -8.55
C SER A 23 14.38 26.71 -7.69
N ASN A 24 13.80 26.70 -6.49
CA ASN A 24 13.38 25.45 -5.91
C ASN A 24 12.31 24.97 -6.88
N ASN A 25 12.73 24.19 -7.87
CA ASN A 25 11.83 23.36 -8.67
C ASN A 25 11.30 22.26 -7.75
N THR A 26 10.64 22.64 -6.65
CA THR A 26 9.52 21.87 -6.15
C THR A 26 8.48 22.02 -7.25
N THR A 27 8.43 21.07 -8.16
CA THR A 27 7.28 20.91 -9.04
C THR A 27 6.10 20.72 -8.10
N VAL A 28 5.38 21.80 -7.83
CA VAL A 28 4.05 21.69 -7.23
C VAL A 28 3.27 20.90 -8.27
N ASP A 29 2.87 19.70 -7.90
CA ASP A 29 2.01 18.90 -8.74
C ASP A 29 0.64 19.59 -8.80
N ASP A 30 0.39 20.30 -9.89
CA ASP A 30 -0.88 20.99 -10.18
C ASP A 30 -1.93 20.01 -10.75
N PHE A 31 -1.73 18.71 -10.56
CA PHE A 31 -2.67 17.70 -10.98
C PHE A 31 -3.86 17.63 -10.01
N ASP A 32 -5.06 17.71 -10.56
CA ASP A 32 -6.31 17.62 -9.81
C ASP A 32 -6.63 16.15 -9.48
N HIS A 33 -6.09 15.68 -8.35
CA HIS A 33 -6.26 14.30 -7.87
C HIS A 33 -7.72 13.99 -7.51
N GLU A 34 -8.45 14.96 -6.95
CA GLU A 34 -9.87 14.79 -6.62
C GLU A 34 -10.72 14.61 -7.89
N ALA A 35 -10.52 15.44 -8.91
CA ALA A 35 -11.23 15.27 -10.18
C ALA A 35 -10.84 13.96 -10.89
N GLN A 36 -9.59 13.50 -10.75
CA GLN A 36 -9.18 12.20 -11.27
C GLN A 36 -9.87 11.05 -10.53
N ALA A 37 -9.99 11.10 -9.21
CA ALA A 37 -10.70 10.10 -8.42
C ALA A 37 -12.16 9.95 -8.86
N ILE A 38 -12.84 11.07 -9.16
CA ILE A 38 -14.20 11.07 -9.68
C ILE A 38 -14.27 10.40 -11.08
N LYS A 39 -13.33 10.70 -11.97
CA LYS A 39 -13.26 10.07 -13.31
C LYS A 39 -13.01 8.57 -13.24
N ASP A 40 -12.11 8.15 -12.35
CA ASP A 40 -11.81 6.73 -12.16
C ASP A 40 -13.04 5.99 -11.64
N SER A 41 -13.71 6.54 -10.62
CA SER A 41 -14.94 5.97 -10.05
C SER A 41 -16.04 5.79 -11.12
N ASP A 42 -16.30 6.81 -11.93
CA ASP A 42 -17.26 6.73 -13.05
C ASP A 42 -16.87 5.66 -14.08
N SER A 43 -15.59 5.57 -14.41
CA SER A 43 -15.07 4.60 -15.38
C SER A 43 -15.18 3.16 -14.86
N ILE A 44 -14.84 2.92 -13.59
CA ILE A 44 -14.97 1.60 -12.95
C ILE A 44 -16.44 1.18 -12.90
N VAL A 45 -17.36 2.07 -12.47
CA VAL A 45 -18.79 1.75 -12.40
C VAL A 45 -19.34 1.42 -13.79
N LYS A 46 -18.95 2.17 -14.82
CA LYS A 46 -19.33 1.85 -16.22
C LYS A 46 -18.78 0.49 -16.64
N PHE A 47 -17.53 0.18 -16.31
CA PHE A 47 -16.94 -1.12 -16.60
C PHE A 47 -17.72 -2.25 -15.92
N LEU A 48 -18.00 -2.14 -14.62
CA LEU A 48 -18.74 -3.16 -13.87
C LEU A 48 -20.18 -3.37 -14.38
N LYS A 49 -20.85 -2.32 -14.88
CA LYS A 49 -22.21 -2.41 -15.41
C LYS A 49 -22.31 -2.98 -16.83
N ASN A 50 -21.24 -2.92 -17.61
CA ASN A 50 -21.23 -3.38 -19.01
C ASN A 50 -20.55 -4.74 -19.19
N ASN A 51 -19.98 -5.31 -18.13
CA ASN A 51 -19.33 -6.61 -18.17
C ASN A 51 -19.91 -7.55 -17.12
N TYR A 52 -19.69 -8.86 -17.32
CA TYR A 52 -20.00 -9.93 -16.38
C TYR A 52 -18.76 -10.82 -16.19
N PHE A 53 -18.74 -11.62 -15.13
CA PHE A 53 -17.71 -12.64 -14.96
C PHE A 53 -18.13 -13.94 -15.63
N ASN A 54 -17.33 -14.42 -16.59
CA ASN A 54 -17.58 -15.68 -17.27
C ASN A 54 -16.81 -16.82 -16.59
N GLU A 55 -17.53 -17.67 -15.86
CA GLU A 55 -16.95 -18.81 -15.11
C GLU A 55 -16.19 -19.80 -15.98
N GLU A 56 -16.68 -20.07 -17.20
CA GLU A 56 -16.06 -21.05 -18.10
C GLU A 56 -14.71 -20.56 -18.65
N ARG A 57 -14.57 -19.24 -18.81
CA ARG A 57 -13.35 -18.60 -19.32
C ARG A 57 -12.46 -18.03 -18.22
N ASP A 58 -12.92 -18.01 -16.98
CA ASP A 58 -12.21 -17.41 -15.84
C ASP A 58 -11.74 -15.98 -16.14
N SER A 59 -12.65 -15.18 -16.71
CA SER A 59 -12.37 -13.84 -17.23
C SER A 59 -13.62 -12.96 -17.23
N ILE A 60 -13.39 -11.65 -17.11
CA ILE A 60 -14.43 -10.64 -17.35
C ILE A 60 -14.69 -10.54 -18.85
N MET A 61 -15.96 -10.47 -19.23
CA MET A 61 -16.43 -10.39 -20.62
C MET A 61 -17.53 -9.33 -20.75
N PRO A 62 -17.67 -8.64 -21.91
CA PRO A 62 -18.80 -7.76 -22.18
C PRO A 62 -20.13 -8.52 -22.16
N ILE A 63 -21.19 -7.87 -21.69
CA ILE A 63 -22.54 -8.43 -21.68
C ILE A 63 -23.06 -8.54 -23.12
N GLU A 64 -23.64 -9.70 -23.47
CA GLU A 64 -24.22 -9.93 -24.80
C GLU A 64 -25.70 -10.32 -24.71
N ASN A 65 -26.09 -11.16 -23.75
CA ASN A 65 -27.40 -11.79 -23.67
C ASN A 65 -27.96 -11.86 -22.24
N GLY A 66 -28.12 -10.70 -21.60
CA GLY A 66 -28.84 -10.60 -20.32
C GLY A 66 -28.13 -11.24 -19.13
N GLU A 67 -26.81 -11.41 -19.23
CA GLU A 67 -25.97 -11.83 -18.11
C GLU A 67 -26.08 -10.84 -16.95
N THR A 68 -26.00 -11.35 -15.71
CA THR A 68 -25.91 -10.50 -14.52
C THR A 68 -24.62 -9.68 -14.59
N THR A 69 -24.76 -8.36 -14.49
CA THR A 69 -23.60 -7.46 -14.53
C THR A 69 -22.69 -7.71 -13.32
N LEU A 70 -21.39 -7.44 -13.44
CA LEU A 70 -20.48 -7.48 -12.28
C LEU A 70 -20.98 -6.58 -11.15
N PHE A 71 -21.55 -5.42 -11.50
CA PHE A 71 -22.08 -4.46 -10.54
C PHE A 71 -23.26 -5.01 -9.70
N GLU A 72 -24.00 -5.98 -10.23
CA GLU A 72 -25.13 -6.63 -9.56
C GLU A 72 -24.78 -8.03 -9.02
N ASP A 73 -23.57 -8.52 -9.27
CA ASP A 73 -23.12 -9.82 -8.75
C ASP A 73 -22.89 -9.71 -7.24
N SER A 74 -23.52 -10.61 -6.47
CA SER A 74 -23.42 -10.64 -5.02
C SER A 74 -22.01 -10.87 -4.47
N ARG A 75 -21.07 -11.34 -5.30
CA ARG A 75 -19.66 -11.54 -4.95
C ARG A 75 -18.83 -10.27 -5.06
N LEU A 76 -19.37 -9.22 -5.67
CA LEU A 76 -18.69 -7.93 -5.77
C LEU A 76 -18.86 -7.14 -4.48
N LEU A 77 -17.75 -6.92 -3.79
CA LEU A 77 -17.63 -6.08 -2.62
C LEU A 77 -17.21 -4.66 -3.05
N THR A 78 -17.92 -3.66 -2.55
CA THR A 78 -17.53 -2.24 -2.67
C THR A 78 -16.86 -1.81 -1.37
N LYS A 79 -15.70 -1.17 -1.48
CA LYS A 79 -14.88 -0.76 -0.33
C LYS A 79 -14.39 0.67 -0.52
N THR A 80 -14.15 1.36 0.60
CA THR A 80 -13.68 2.74 0.61
C THR A 80 -12.47 2.85 1.54
N VAL A 81 -11.46 3.59 1.11
CA VAL A 81 -10.26 3.94 1.88
C VAL A 81 -9.95 5.41 1.71
N ASN A 82 -9.41 6.05 2.74
CA ASN A 82 -8.89 7.40 2.65
C ASN A 82 -7.38 7.35 2.44
N GLU A 83 -6.91 7.92 1.34
CA GLU A 83 -5.49 8.03 1.01
C GLU A 83 -5.22 9.42 0.47
N PHE A 84 -4.14 10.07 0.94
CA PHE A 84 -3.80 11.43 0.51
C PHE A 84 -4.97 12.43 0.68
N ASP A 85 -5.69 12.33 1.78
CA ASP A 85 -6.88 13.14 2.11
C ASP A 85 -8.05 12.99 1.11
N ILE A 86 -8.09 11.92 0.32
CA ILE A 86 -9.14 11.63 -0.66
C ILE A 86 -9.75 10.25 -0.38
N ASP A 87 -11.07 10.18 -0.37
CA ASP A 87 -11.81 8.92 -0.28
C ASP A 87 -11.88 8.23 -1.64
N TYR A 88 -11.23 7.08 -1.75
CA TYR A 88 -11.24 6.23 -2.94
C TYR A 88 -12.16 5.04 -2.75
N THR A 89 -12.98 4.77 -3.76
CA THR A 89 -13.76 3.52 -3.82
C THR A 89 -13.05 2.51 -4.71
N TYR A 90 -12.83 1.31 -4.18
CA TYR A 90 -12.29 0.18 -4.93
C TYR A 90 -13.23 -1.03 -4.80
N TYR A 91 -13.03 -2.01 -5.67
CA TYR A 91 -13.93 -3.15 -5.79
C TYR A 91 -13.17 -4.46 -5.70
N VAL A 92 -13.71 -5.42 -4.98
CA VAL A 92 -13.15 -6.76 -4.82
C VAL A 92 -14.21 -7.78 -5.20
N PHE A 93 -13.92 -8.65 -6.15
CA PHE A 93 -14.80 -9.75 -6.53
C PHE A 93 -14.22 -11.04 -5.99
N VAL A 94 -14.95 -11.67 -5.07
CA VAL A 94 -14.51 -12.91 -4.40
C VAL A 94 -15.10 -14.11 -5.14
N GLN A 95 -14.33 -14.72 -6.05
CA GLN A 95 -14.75 -15.94 -6.76
C GLN A 95 -14.71 -17.14 -5.82
N ASN A 96 -13.65 -17.24 -5.01
CA ASN A 96 -13.47 -18.23 -3.95
C ASN A 96 -12.69 -17.56 -2.80
N GLU A 97 -13.21 -17.64 -1.57
CA GLU A 97 -12.49 -17.13 -0.40
C GLU A 97 -11.22 -17.94 -0.10
N GLY A 98 -11.17 -19.21 -0.52
CA GLY A 98 -10.10 -20.15 -0.19
C GLY A 98 -10.54 -21.15 0.88
N THR A 99 -10.15 -22.40 0.72
CA THR A 99 -10.48 -23.51 1.64
C THR A 99 -9.22 -24.31 2.02
N PRO A 100 -8.27 -23.67 2.71
CA PRO A 100 -7.04 -24.34 3.13
C PRO A 100 -7.29 -25.40 4.20
N ASN A 101 -6.42 -26.42 4.24
CA ASN A 101 -6.40 -27.43 5.29
C ASN A 101 -5.92 -26.84 6.62
N VAL A 102 -5.00 -25.87 6.55
CA VAL A 102 -4.54 -25.05 7.67
C VAL A 102 -5.04 -23.64 7.43
N ASP A 103 -6.14 -23.30 8.10
CA ASP A 103 -6.76 -21.97 8.02
C ASP A 103 -6.02 -20.99 8.91
N LYS A 104 -5.26 -20.08 8.29
CA LYS A 104 -4.57 -18.97 8.97
C LYS A 104 -5.50 -17.78 9.26
N GLY A 105 -6.74 -17.82 8.78
CA GLY A 105 -7.64 -16.67 8.71
C GLY A 105 -7.38 -15.85 7.45
N PHE A 106 -7.76 -14.57 7.51
CA PHE A 106 -7.44 -13.59 6.49
C PHE A 106 -6.14 -12.86 6.87
N PRO A 107 -5.29 -12.47 5.90
CA PRO A 107 -4.16 -11.61 6.17
C PRO A 107 -4.64 -10.24 6.67
N THR A 108 -3.79 -9.55 7.42
CA THR A 108 -3.92 -8.12 7.67
C THR A 108 -3.50 -7.31 6.44
N VAL A 109 -3.66 -5.98 6.47
CA VAL A 109 -3.23 -5.07 5.38
C VAL A 109 -1.70 -4.99 5.21
N ILE A 110 -0.95 -5.45 6.22
CA ILE A 110 0.52 -5.37 6.25
C ILE A 110 1.19 -6.75 6.24
N ASP A 111 0.42 -7.84 6.36
CA ASP A 111 0.99 -9.19 6.30
C ASP A 111 1.71 -9.47 4.97
N SER A 112 2.87 -10.12 5.07
CA SER A 112 3.59 -10.64 3.93
C SER A 112 2.73 -11.68 3.19
N ILE A 113 2.59 -11.53 1.87
CA ILE A 113 1.78 -12.42 1.03
C ILE A 113 2.61 -13.09 -0.07
N LEU A 114 2.13 -14.23 -0.54
CA LEU A 114 2.66 -14.96 -1.68
C LEU A 114 1.54 -15.09 -2.73
N PRO A 115 1.40 -14.13 -3.67
CA PRO A 115 0.37 -14.17 -4.68
C PRO A 115 0.92 -14.62 -6.04
N VAL A 116 0.00 -15.00 -6.92
CA VAL A 116 0.17 -14.87 -8.37
C VAL A 116 -0.90 -13.93 -8.90
N TYR A 117 -0.62 -13.20 -9.98
CA TYR A 117 -1.59 -12.28 -10.54
C TYR A 117 -1.45 -12.04 -12.04
N ARG A 118 -2.54 -11.57 -12.64
CA ARG A 118 -2.58 -10.97 -13.97
C ARG A 118 -3.06 -9.52 -13.85
N LEU A 119 -2.20 -8.58 -14.21
CA LEU A 119 -2.47 -7.14 -14.17
C LEU A 119 -2.94 -6.63 -15.53
N ARG A 120 -4.06 -5.91 -15.52
CA ARG A 120 -4.65 -5.23 -16.66
C ARG A 120 -4.91 -3.77 -16.34
N THR A 121 -5.03 -2.93 -17.36
CA THR A 121 -5.59 -1.58 -17.23
C THR A 121 -6.92 -1.48 -17.94
N LEU A 122 -7.88 -0.73 -17.38
CA LEU A 122 -9.14 -0.46 -18.07
C LEU A 122 -8.88 0.55 -19.19
N THR A 123 -9.34 0.24 -20.41
CA THR A 123 -9.20 1.14 -21.57
C THR A 123 -10.51 1.86 -21.87
N ASN A 124 -11.64 1.20 -21.64
CA ASN A 124 -12.98 1.74 -21.77
C ASN A 124 -13.96 0.93 -20.90
N SER A 125 -15.27 1.11 -21.12
CA SER A 125 -16.31 0.42 -20.35
C SER A 125 -16.43 -1.08 -20.59
N THR A 126 -15.72 -1.66 -21.56
CA THR A 126 -15.86 -3.08 -21.95
C THR A 126 -14.52 -3.79 -22.17
N GLU A 127 -13.42 -3.05 -22.25
CA GLU A 127 -12.13 -3.58 -22.64
C GLU A 127 -11.04 -3.27 -21.60
N VAL A 128 -10.05 -4.16 -21.56
CA VAL A 128 -8.86 -4.04 -20.73
C VAL A 128 -7.62 -4.37 -21.55
N GLU A 129 -6.49 -3.76 -21.21
CA GLU A 129 -5.19 -4.00 -21.83
C GLU A 129 -4.29 -4.85 -20.92
N ASN A 130 -3.45 -5.70 -21.51
CA ASN A 130 -2.49 -6.52 -20.78
C ASN A 130 -1.25 -5.69 -20.41
N GLU A 131 -0.88 -5.69 -19.13
CA GLU A 131 0.34 -5.02 -18.66
C GLU A 131 1.41 -6.02 -18.22
N GLN A 132 1.05 -6.92 -17.29
CA GLN A 132 2.01 -7.83 -16.65
C GLN A 132 1.30 -9.04 -16.06
N ASP A 133 1.93 -10.21 -16.10
CA ASP A 133 1.50 -11.40 -15.36
C ASP A 133 2.64 -11.87 -14.44
N LEU A 134 2.35 -12.03 -13.15
CA LEU A 134 3.23 -12.69 -12.18
C LEU A 134 2.85 -14.16 -12.09
N ILE A 135 3.52 -14.98 -12.90
CA ILE A 135 3.25 -16.43 -13.00
C ILE A 135 4.06 -17.22 -11.98
N ASN A 136 5.28 -16.76 -11.66
CA ASN A 136 6.11 -17.35 -10.63
C ASN A 136 5.83 -16.61 -9.32
N PRO A 137 5.28 -17.28 -8.29
CA PRO A 137 4.92 -16.60 -7.04
C PRO A 137 6.16 -16.02 -6.36
N GLN A 138 6.01 -14.81 -5.81
CA GLN A 138 7.06 -14.10 -5.06
C GLN A 138 6.47 -13.54 -3.77
N TRP A 139 7.27 -13.51 -2.71
CA TRP A 139 6.87 -12.89 -1.46
C TRP A 139 6.85 -11.37 -1.61
N PHE A 140 5.70 -10.77 -1.28
CA PHE A 140 5.55 -9.33 -1.10
C PHE A 140 5.43 -9.06 0.39
N ASN A 141 6.41 -8.37 0.96
CA ASN A 141 6.41 -7.98 2.37
C ASN A 141 5.61 -6.70 2.63
N GLN A 142 4.78 -6.27 1.69
CA GLN A 142 3.98 -5.03 1.79
C GLN A 142 4.76 -3.72 2.04
N VAL A 143 6.06 -3.69 2.30
CA VAL A 143 6.79 -2.43 2.59
C VAL A 143 6.82 -1.50 1.37
N ASN A 144 7.19 -2.04 0.21
CA ASN A 144 7.43 -1.27 -1.01
C ASN A 144 6.38 -1.55 -2.10
N VAL A 145 5.10 -1.44 -1.76
CA VAL A 145 3.97 -1.65 -2.68
C VAL A 145 3.17 -0.35 -2.86
N ILE A 146 2.39 -0.29 -3.93
CA ILE A 146 1.41 0.81 -4.10
C ILE A 146 0.35 0.72 -2.97
N PRO A 147 -0.18 1.84 -2.44
CA PRO A 147 -1.10 1.82 -1.30
C PRO A 147 -2.30 0.88 -1.50
N GLY A 148 -2.93 0.97 -2.67
CA GLY A 148 -4.11 0.18 -3.03
C GLY A 148 -3.87 -1.33 -3.07
N TRP A 149 -2.62 -1.79 -3.19
CA TRP A 149 -2.28 -3.22 -3.20
C TRP A 149 -2.53 -3.89 -1.85
N ARG A 150 -2.44 -3.15 -0.75
CA ARG A 150 -2.53 -3.67 0.62
C ARG A 150 -3.94 -4.16 0.98
N TYR A 151 -4.95 -3.42 0.55
CA TYR A 151 -6.31 -3.55 1.08
C TYR A 151 -7.10 -4.80 0.62
N PRO A 152 -7.05 -5.24 -0.65
CA PRO A 152 -7.95 -6.31 -1.11
C PRO A 152 -7.67 -7.70 -0.51
N TRP A 153 -6.46 -7.96 -0.04
CA TRP A 153 -6.02 -9.30 0.40
C TRP A 153 -6.77 -9.82 1.62
N VAL A 154 -7.31 -8.93 2.46
CA VAL A 154 -8.10 -9.26 3.67
C VAL A 154 -9.41 -10.00 3.38
N HIS A 155 -9.71 -10.27 2.11
CA HIS A 155 -10.89 -11.01 1.64
C HIS A 155 -10.54 -12.40 1.06
N PHE A 156 -9.27 -12.79 1.09
CA PHE A 156 -8.80 -14.06 0.55
C PHE A 156 -7.98 -14.80 1.60
N LYS A 157 -8.19 -16.11 1.71
CA LYS A 157 -7.42 -17.02 2.56
C LYS A 157 -6.29 -17.66 1.77
N ASN A 158 -5.31 -18.20 2.48
CA ASN A 158 -4.24 -19.00 1.90
C ASN A 158 -4.77 -20.27 1.22
N GLY A 159 -3.94 -20.87 0.37
CA GLY A 159 -4.13 -22.19 -0.20
C GLY A 159 -3.32 -23.28 0.51
N ASN A 160 -3.32 -24.45 -0.10
CA ASN A 160 -2.56 -25.63 0.30
C ASN A 160 -1.36 -25.81 -0.64
N ASN A 161 -0.14 -25.75 -0.10
CA ASN A 161 1.04 -26.09 -0.88
C ASN A 161 1.05 -27.60 -1.17
N VAL A 162 0.85 -27.96 -2.45
CA VAL A 162 0.83 -29.36 -2.94
C VAL A 162 2.03 -29.66 -3.83
N THR A 163 3.07 -28.83 -3.75
CA THR A 163 4.28 -28.95 -4.58
C THR A 163 4.89 -30.34 -4.44
N ASN A 164 4.92 -31.06 -5.55
CA ASN A 164 5.58 -32.36 -5.65
C ASN A 164 6.54 -32.36 -6.83
N ASN A 165 7.82 -32.11 -6.56
CA ASN A 165 8.90 -32.00 -7.55
C ASN A 165 8.56 -31.10 -8.75
N GLY A 166 8.96 -29.83 -8.70
CA GLY A 166 8.73 -28.90 -9.81
C GLY A 166 8.50 -27.48 -9.32
N PRO A 167 7.87 -26.61 -10.14
CA PRO A 167 7.49 -25.27 -9.70
C PRO A 167 6.51 -25.35 -8.53
N ILE A 168 6.47 -24.28 -7.74
CA ILE A 168 5.55 -24.15 -6.61
C ILE A 168 4.10 -24.23 -7.12
N THR A 169 3.31 -25.11 -6.51
CA THR A 169 1.89 -25.31 -6.85
C THR A 169 1.02 -25.28 -5.61
N TYR A 170 -0.12 -24.61 -5.71
CA TYR A 170 -1.10 -24.49 -4.63
C TYR A 170 -2.49 -24.95 -5.10
N GLU A 171 -3.28 -25.48 -4.17
CA GLU A 171 -4.69 -25.83 -4.35
C GLU A 171 -5.55 -25.12 -3.30
N ASN A 172 -6.83 -24.92 -3.62
CA ASN A 172 -7.83 -24.31 -2.71
C ASN A 172 -7.47 -22.90 -2.20
N SER A 173 -6.61 -22.18 -2.91
CA SER A 173 -6.27 -20.79 -2.66
C SER A 173 -7.48 -19.86 -2.78
N GLY A 174 -7.47 -18.75 -2.06
CA GLY A 174 -8.37 -17.63 -2.33
C GLY A 174 -8.13 -17.10 -3.74
N LYS A 175 -9.22 -16.84 -4.47
CA LYS A 175 -9.21 -16.46 -5.88
C LYS A 175 -10.27 -15.42 -6.18
N GLY A 176 -9.92 -14.47 -7.04
CA GLY A 176 -10.86 -13.45 -7.49
C GLY A 176 -10.18 -12.38 -8.32
N PHE A 177 -10.74 -11.18 -8.28
CA PHE A 177 -10.08 -10.02 -8.84
C PHE A 177 -10.40 -8.77 -8.01
N PHE A 178 -9.60 -7.72 -8.17
CA PHE A 178 -9.93 -6.41 -7.63
C PHE A 178 -9.57 -5.30 -8.61
N ILE A 179 -10.30 -4.18 -8.51
CA ILE A 179 -10.14 -2.99 -9.34
C ILE A 179 -9.77 -1.82 -8.45
N LEU A 180 -8.61 -1.21 -8.70
CA LEU A 180 -8.09 -0.07 -7.96
C LEU A 180 -8.13 1.19 -8.83
N PRO A 181 -8.68 2.32 -8.31
CA PRO A 181 -8.51 3.61 -8.97
C PRO A 181 -7.04 4.00 -9.01
N SER A 182 -6.70 4.89 -9.95
CA SER A 182 -5.32 5.31 -10.19
C SER A 182 -4.73 6.04 -8.98
N GLY A 183 -5.55 6.76 -8.22
CA GLY A 183 -5.11 7.57 -7.07
C GLY A 183 -4.52 6.80 -5.88
N ILE A 184 -4.91 5.53 -5.70
CA ILE A 184 -4.27 4.60 -4.75
C ILE A 184 -3.33 3.62 -5.45
N SER A 185 -3.08 3.82 -6.74
CA SER A 185 -2.16 3.01 -7.54
C SER A 185 -0.89 3.83 -7.86
N TYR A 186 -0.69 4.21 -9.12
CA TYR A 186 0.47 4.99 -9.54
C TYR A 186 0.21 6.51 -9.60
N ARG A 187 -0.99 6.97 -9.23
CA ARG A 187 -1.43 8.37 -9.32
C ARG A 187 -1.13 8.93 -10.70
N ASN A 188 -0.61 10.14 -10.82
CA ASN A 188 -0.15 10.76 -12.06
C ASN A 188 1.33 10.50 -12.39
N GLY A 189 2.00 9.59 -11.67
CA GLY A 189 3.41 9.26 -11.82
C GLY A 189 3.68 7.78 -12.14
N GLY A 190 4.95 7.37 -12.10
CA GLY A 190 5.35 5.98 -12.28
C GLY A 190 5.14 5.42 -13.71
N THR A 191 5.02 4.09 -13.80
CA THR A 191 4.95 3.38 -15.10
C THR A 191 3.55 3.35 -15.70
N LEU A 192 2.50 3.39 -14.86
CA LEU A 192 1.09 3.34 -15.28
C LEU A 192 0.32 4.58 -14.77
N PRO A 193 0.75 5.81 -15.13
CA PRO A 193 0.14 7.03 -14.63
C PRO A 193 -1.33 7.15 -15.07
N ASN A 194 -2.19 7.52 -14.13
CA ASN A 194 -3.62 7.74 -14.28
C ASN A 194 -4.37 6.52 -14.83
N LYS A 195 -3.83 5.32 -14.58
CA LYS A 195 -4.44 4.06 -15.00
C LYS A 195 -5.17 3.39 -13.84
N ILE A 196 -6.40 2.99 -14.13
CA ILE A 196 -7.20 2.12 -13.27
C ILE A 196 -6.69 0.69 -13.46
N LEU A 197 -6.32 0.04 -12.37
CA LEU A 197 -5.70 -1.28 -12.40
C LEU A 197 -6.72 -2.36 -12.07
N LEU A 198 -6.74 -3.43 -12.86
CA LEU A 198 -7.51 -4.64 -12.61
C LEU A 198 -6.53 -5.79 -12.40
N TYR A 199 -6.57 -6.41 -11.22
CA TYR A 199 -5.78 -7.57 -10.90
C TYR A 199 -6.67 -8.79 -10.78
N TYR A 200 -6.44 -9.80 -11.62
CA TYR A 200 -6.92 -11.16 -11.34
C TYR A 200 -5.88 -11.83 -10.45
N ILE A 201 -6.30 -12.41 -9.33
CA ILE A 201 -5.39 -12.87 -8.29
C ILE A 201 -5.70 -14.28 -7.83
N GLU A 202 -4.66 -14.94 -7.33
CA GLU A 202 -4.77 -16.06 -6.40
C GLU A 202 -3.79 -15.82 -5.23
N LEU A 203 -4.26 -15.99 -4.00
CA LEU A 203 -3.44 -15.89 -2.79
C LEU A 203 -2.96 -17.29 -2.39
N TYR A 204 -1.71 -17.61 -2.70
CA TYR A 204 -1.17 -18.93 -2.38
C TYR A 204 -0.88 -19.07 -0.89
N ASP A 205 -0.19 -18.10 -0.30
CA ASP A 205 0.10 -18.13 1.13
C ASP A 205 0.28 -16.73 1.72
N PHE A 206 0.32 -16.63 3.04
CA PHE A 206 0.74 -15.44 3.76
C PHE A 206 1.41 -15.79 5.08
N ILE A 207 2.19 -14.86 5.63
CA ILE A 207 2.72 -14.94 6.99
C ILE A 207 1.75 -14.17 7.87
N LYS A 208 1.02 -14.90 8.71
CA LYS A 208 0.09 -14.29 9.66
C LYS A 208 0.89 -13.55 10.73
N ASP A 209 0.43 -12.35 11.08
CA ASP A 209 1.03 -11.50 12.11
C ASP A 209 2.50 -11.21 11.73
N THR A 210 2.72 -10.74 10.50
CA THR A 210 4.07 -10.40 10.02
C THR A 210 4.65 -9.28 10.88
N ASP A 211 5.87 -9.52 11.35
CA ASP A 211 6.74 -8.62 12.10
C ASP A 211 7.96 -8.32 11.19
N HIS A 212 8.13 -7.06 10.78
CA HIS A 212 9.05 -6.68 9.70
C HIS A 212 10.46 -6.32 10.20
N ASP A 213 10.57 -5.69 11.36
CA ASP A 213 11.81 -5.31 12.06
C ASP A 213 12.31 -6.42 13.03
N ARG A 214 11.43 -7.34 13.43
CA ARG A 214 11.67 -8.49 14.32
C ARG A 214 11.86 -8.10 15.77
N ASP A 215 11.04 -7.19 16.25
CA ASP A 215 11.03 -6.73 17.61
C ASP A 215 9.98 -7.43 18.51
N ASN A 216 9.29 -8.46 17.99
CA ASN A 216 8.19 -9.22 18.63
C ASN A 216 6.83 -8.48 18.70
N VAL A 217 6.69 -7.33 18.06
CA VAL A 217 5.41 -6.65 17.85
C VAL A 217 4.99 -6.91 16.40
N PRO A 218 3.89 -7.63 16.14
CA PRO A 218 3.45 -7.80 14.76
C PRO A 218 3.04 -6.44 14.17
N SER A 219 3.49 -6.16 12.96
CA SER A 219 3.36 -4.87 12.27
C SER A 219 1.95 -4.31 12.14
N PHE A 220 0.93 -5.15 12.27
CA PHE A 220 -0.45 -4.68 12.28
C PHE A 220 -0.88 -4.03 13.61
N TYR A 221 -0.21 -4.37 14.72
CA TYR A 221 -0.46 -3.77 16.04
C TYR A 221 0.29 -2.46 16.25
N GLU A 222 1.11 -2.07 15.28
CA GLU A 222 1.86 -0.82 15.24
C GLU A 222 1.08 0.33 14.60
N ASP A 223 -0.22 0.12 14.40
CA ASP A 223 -1.23 1.15 14.16
C ASP A 223 -1.60 1.80 15.52
N VAL A 224 -0.79 2.77 15.94
CA VAL A 224 -0.89 3.55 17.18
C VAL A 224 -2.17 4.37 17.20
N ASP A 225 -2.50 5.05 16.09
CA ASP A 225 -3.62 5.97 16.03
C ASP A 225 -4.96 5.27 15.68
N GLY A 226 -4.88 4.05 15.17
CA GLY A 226 -6.02 3.18 14.89
C GLY A 226 -6.73 3.50 13.58
N ASP A 227 -6.08 4.22 12.65
CA ASP A 227 -6.63 4.52 11.31
C ASP A 227 -6.57 3.33 10.34
N GLY A 228 -5.92 2.22 10.74
CA GLY A 228 -5.77 1.01 9.97
C GLY A 228 -4.55 1.00 9.06
N LYS A 229 -3.59 1.91 9.24
CA LYS A 229 -2.42 2.08 8.36
C LYS A 229 -1.11 2.15 9.15
N PRO A 230 -0.60 1.03 9.70
CA PRO A 230 0.68 1.04 10.43
C PRO A 230 1.88 1.69 9.70
N TRP A 231 1.80 1.86 8.37
CA TRP A 231 2.82 2.53 7.57
C TRP A 231 2.81 4.06 7.59
N ASN A 232 1.96 4.71 8.40
CA ASN A 232 2.00 6.16 8.63
C ASN A 232 2.24 6.53 10.11
N ASP A 233 2.45 5.56 10.99
CA ASP A 233 2.70 5.77 12.42
C ASP A 233 4.20 5.72 12.71
N ASP A 234 4.66 6.72 13.46
CA ASP A 234 6.05 7.02 13.84
C ASP A 234 5.97 7.66 15.22
N THR A 235 6.07 6.83 16.26
CA THR A 235 5.79 7.16 17.67
C THR A 235 6.77 8.20 18.21
N ASP A 236 8.03 8.15 17.79
CA ASP A 236 9.11 8.99 18.31
C ASP A 236 9.46 10.21 17.41
N GLU A 237 8.88 10.25 16.21
CA GLU A 237 9.03 11.24 15.14
C GLU A 237 10.45 11.27 14.50
N ASP A 238 11.17 10.14 14.47
CA ASP A 238 12.51 10.05 13.87
C ASP A 238 12.53 9.80 12.35
N ARG A 239 11.35 9.59 11.75
CA ARG A 239 11.06 9.27 10.34
C ARG A 239 11.20 7.79 9.97
N THR A 240 11.40 6.93 10.94
CA THR A 240 11.20 5.49 10.82
C THR A 240 9.79 5.21 11.32
N VAL A 241 9.01 4.50 10.51
CA VAL A 241 7.67 4.09 10.93
C VAL A 241 7.82 2.91 11.88
N ASP A 242 7.00 2.84 12.92
CA ASP A 242 7.11 1.89 14.05
C ASP A 242 7.39 0.47 13.52
N PHE A 243 6.60 0.01 12.55
CA PHE A 243 6.75 -1.34 11.97
C PHE A 243 8.04 -1.63 11.18
N LEU A 244 8.96 -0.68 11.11
CA LEU A 244 10.30 -0.82 10.55
C LEU A 244 11.39 -0.30 11.50
N ASP A 245 11.01 0.13 12.69
CA ASP A 245 11.86 0.55 13.79
C ASP A 245 12.06 -0.61 14.76
N ILE A 246 13.16 -0.62 15.51
CA ILE A 246 13.43 -1.63 16.55
C ILE A 246 13.39 -1.04 17.96
N ASP A 247 13.15 0.27 18.07
CA ASP A 247 13.15 1.11 19.28
C ASP A 247 12.12 2.23 19.06
N ASP A 248 10.83 1.88 19.12
CA ASP A 248 9.69 2.71 18.68
C ASP A 248 9.55 4.05 19.42
N ASP A 249 10.12 4.18 20.62
CA ASP A 249 10.08 5.39 21.43
C ASP A 249 11.44 6.10 21.58
N ASN A 250 12.49 5.47 21.04
CA ASN A 250 13.87 5.92 20.96
C ASN A 250 14.44 6.28 22.32
N ASP A 251 14.24 5.37 23.25
CA ASP A 251 14.68 5.50 24.63
C ASP A 251 15.99 4.76 24.92
N THR A 252 16.52 4.06 23.91
CA THR A 252 17.74 3.26 23.85
C THR A 252 17.63 1.81 24.34
N VAL A 253 16.43 1.36 24.68
CA VAL A 253 16.09 -0.06 24.82
C VAL A 253 15.35 -0.50 23.56
N PHE A 254 15.64 -1.70 23.06
CA PHE A 254 14.88 -2.19 21.89
C PHE A 254 13.49 -2.61 22.34
N THR A 255 12.47 -2.36 21.50
CA THR A 255 11.07 -2.75 21.75
C THR A 255 10.94 -4.20 22.26
N ARG A 256 11.71 -5.12 21.67
CA ARG A 256 11.74 -6.54 22.08
C ARG A 256 12.21 -6.78 23.51
N ASP A 257 13.14 -5.96 23.96
CA ASP A 257 13.81 -6.11 25.25
C ASP A 257 12.97 -5.48 26.39
N GLU A 258 11.88 -4.77 26.07
CA GLU A 258 10.89 -4.19 26.99
C GLU A 258 9.73 -5.16 27.34
N ASP A 259 10.04 -6.45 27.32
CA ASP A 259 9.19 -7.57 27.77
C ASP A 259 9.39 -7.79 29.28
N ALA A 260 8.86 -6.89 30.10
CA ALA A 260 9.11 -6.85 31.54
C ALA A 260 8.68 -8.13 32.27
N ASN A 261 7.67 -8.84 31.76
CA ASN A 261 7.16 -10.08 32.35
C ASN A 261 7.79 -11.37 31.74
N GLY A 262 8.47 -11.27 30.60
CA GLY A 262 9.21 -12.36 29.96
C GLY A 262 8.33 -13.35 29.19
N ASP A 263 7.14 -12.95 28.74
CA ASP A 263 6.23 -13.80 27.97
C ASP A 263 6.43 -13.70 26.45
N GLY A 264 7.29 -12.79 26.01
CA GLY A 264 7.63 -12.54 24.61
C GLY A 264 6.68 -11.57 23.90
N ASP A 265 5.86 -10.81 24.63
CA ASP A 265 4.88 -9.87 24.08
C ASP A 265 4.97 -8.47 24.73
N PRO A 266 5.86 -7.57 24.23
CA PRO A 266 6.05 -6.22 24.79
C PRO A 266 4.78 -5.36 24.84
N ARG A 267 3.76 -5.69 24.03
CA ARG A 267 2.50 -4.96 23.96
C ARG A 267 1.68 -5.03 25.25
N ASN A 268 2.02 -5.93 26.16
CA ASN A 268 1.25 -6.17 27.38
C ASN A 268 1.99 -5.78 28.67
N ASP A 269 3.16 -5.14 28.56
CA ASP A 269 3.96 -4.66 29.68
C ASP A 269 3.76 -3.15 29.91
N PHE A 270 3.45 -2.81 31.17
CA PHE A 270 3.08 -1.45 31.60
C PHE A 270 3.74 -1.14 32.95
N SER A 271 5.00 -0.76 32.92
CA SER A 271 5.84 -0.52 34.10
C SER A 271 5.72 0.91 34.63
N ASP A 272 5.22 1.87 33.84
CA ASP A 272 5.05 3.27 34.24
C ASP A 272 3.76 3.50 35.08
N PRO A 273 3.86 3.80 36.39
CA PRO A 273 2.69 4.08 37.22
C PRO A 273 1.98 5.40 36.86
N ASP A 274 2.69 6.34 36.23
CA ASP A 274 2.14 7.63 35.80
C ASP A 274 1.39 7.50 34.46
N ASN A 275 1.71 6.48 33.64
CA ASN A 275 1.05 6.17 32.36
C ASN A 275 0.64 4.68 32.26
N PRO A 276 -0.31 4.19 33.08
CA PRO A 276 -0.62 2.76 33.22
C PRO A 276 -1.32 2.10 32.01
N THR A 277 -1.49 2.83 30.91
CA THR A 277 -2.10 2.33 29.66
C THR A 277 -1.17 2.49 28.46
N LEU A 278 0.01 3.08 28.64
CA LEU A 278 1.02 3.20 27.61
C LEU A 278 1.99 2.03 27.78
N PRO A 279 2.07 1.11 26.80
CA PRO A 279 3.03 0.02 26.85
C PRO A 279 4.46 0.55 26.99
N ASP A 280 5.32 -0.24 27.60
CA ASP A 280 6.71 0.14 27.87
C ASP A 280 7.44 0.54 26.58
N TYR A 281 7.34 -0.26 25.52
CA TYR A 281 7.95 0.00 24.21
C TYR A 281 7.51 1.28 23.48
N ARG A 282 6.54 2.01 24.02
CA ARG A 282 6.08 3.31 23.51
C ARG A 282 6.31 4.44 24.50
N ASN A 283 7.08 4.20 25.55
CA ASN A 283 7.23 5.09 26.69
C ASN A 283 8.69 5.39 27.00
N ARG A 284 9.18 6.52 26.44
CA ARG A 284 10.57 7.00 26.54
C ARG A 284 11.17 7.15 27.96
N ASN A 285 10.35 6.96 28.99
CA ASN A 285 10.75 6.98 30.39
C ASN A 285 11.11 5.58 30.93
N ILE A 286 10.85 4.49 30.21
CA ILE A 286 11.06 3.10 30.65
C ILE A 286 12.29 2.50 29.97
N ARG A 287 13.43 2.58 30.66
CA ARG A 287 14.76 2.26 30.09
C ARG A 287 15.42 1.00 30.66
N ASP A 288 14.68 0.19 31.40
CA ASP A 288 15.23 -0.88 32.26
C ASP A 288 14.51 -2.22 32.05
#